data_AF-A0A6J7VYB1-F1
#
_entry.id   AF-A0A6J7VYB1-F1
#
_cell.length_a   1.000
_cell.length_b   1.000
_cell.length_c   1.000
_cell.angle_alpha   90.00
_cell.angle_beta   90.00
_cell.angle_gamma   90.00
#
_symmetry.space_group_name_H-M   'P 1'
#
loop_
_entity.id
_entity.type
_entity.pdbx_description
1 polymer ?
#
loop_
_entity_poly.entity_id
_entity_poly.type
_entity_poly.pdbx_seq_one_letter_code
_entity_poly.pdbx_strand_id
1 'polypeptide(L)'
;MPENPIAEFYKLFGLTQTASIDEIIQARRFLALEFHPDRGGSDEHMALVNLAFDEIMNWHRQQQPEPLQISIPKVPSAFDVDRPSFVINALPVVAFELLLLAGRIIGDVALDDPPYLLEVQIEDPVLTWCRLEVLPEAGSSSVSLMVDGQTNALSVRDLWIRTINEIGFAHHERP
;
A
#
# COMPACT_ATOMS: atom_id res chain seq x y z
N MET A 1 -0.54 31.17 -23.71
CA MET A 1 0.33 30.77 -22.58
C MET A 1 0.20 29.26 -22.49
N PRO A 2 1.29 28.47 -22.40
CA PRO A 2 1.10 27.04 -22.22
C PRO A 2 0.38 26.84 -20.88
N GLU A 3 -0.80 26.24 -20.93
CA GLU A 3 -1.53 25.79 -19.74
C GLU A 3 -0.58 24.84 -19.00
N ASN A 4 -0.25 25.15 -17.75
CA ASN A 4 0.58 24.26 -16.94
C ASN A 4 -0.27 23.01 -16.67
N PRO A 5 0.04 21.84 -17.28
CA PRO A 5 -0.84 20.68 -17.19
C PRO A 5 -0.96 20.20 -15.74
N ILE A 6 0.10 20.37 -14.95
CA ILE A 6 0.10 20.07 -13.52
C ILE A 6 -0.93 20.93 -12.77
N ALA A 7 -1.06 22.21 -13.11
CA ALA A 7 -2.04 23.09 -12.48
C ALA A 7 -3.49 22.67 -12.77
N GLU A 8 -3.75 22.07 -13.93
CA GLU A 8 -5.06 21.52 -14.27
C GLU A 8 -5.34 20.22 -13.49
N PHE A 9 -4.33 19.38 -13.30
CA PHE A 9 -4.46 18.19 -12.46
C PHE A 9 -4.75 18.55 -11.00
N TYR A 10 -4.10 19.56 -10.42
CA TYR A 10 -4.46 20.02 -9.08
C TYR A 10 -5.92 20.51 -9.01
N LYS A 11 -6.42 21.20 -10.05
CA LYS A 11 -7.83 21.61 -10.13
C LYS A 11 -8.79 20.42 -10.25
N LEU A 12 -8.41 19.35 -10.95
CA LEU A 12 -9.19 18.11 -11.03
C LEU A 12 -9.41 17.51 -9.63
N PHE A 13 -8.39 17.57 -8.77
CA PHE A 13 -8.48 17.16 -7.36
C PHE A 13 -9.15 18.21 -6.45
N GLY A 14 -9.52 19.38 -6.96
CA GLY A 14 -10.02 20.50 -6.16
C GLY A 14 -8.97 21.13 -5.24
N LEU A 15 -7.69 20.91 -5.54
CA LEU A 15 -6.55 21.32 -4.72
C LEU A 15 -5.78 22.50 -5.33
N THR A 16 -4.96 23.15 -4.52
CA THR A 16 -3.97 24.13 -4.98
C THR A 16 -2.63 23.45 -5.23
N GLN A 17 -1.76 24.05 -6.05
CA GLN A 17 -0.39 23.53 -6.31
C GLN A 17 0.52 23.53 -5.06
N THR A 18 0.04 24.03 -3.94
CA THR A 18 0.73 24.01 -2.64
C THR A 18 0.19 22.90 -1.72
N ALA A 19 -0.75 22.09 -2.20
CA ALA A 19 -1.33 21.00 -1.42
C ALA A 19 -0.25 19.97 -1.07
N SER A 20 -0.33 19.43 0.14
CA SER A 20 0.58 18.40 0.61
C SER A 20 0.32 17.07 -0.11
N ILE A 21 1.31 16.17 -0.08
CA ILE A 21 1.15 14.81 -0.61
C ILE A 21 -0.08 14.13 0.02
N ASP A 22 -0.30 14.30 1.33
CA ASP A 22 -1.44 13.74 2.03
C ASP A 22 -2.79 14.27 1.49
N GLU A 23 -2.88 15.57 1.20
CA GLU A 23 -4.08 16.18 0.63
C GLU A 23 -4.37 15.65 -0.78
N ILE A 24 -3.34 15.43 -1.59
CA ILE A 24 -3.45 14.85 -2.94
C ILE A 24 -3.95 13.40 -2.87
N ILE A 25 -3.46 12.61 -1.91
CA ILE A 25 -3.90 11.22 -1.69
C ILE A 25 -5.37 11.18 -1.23
N GLN A 26 -5.76 12.05 -0.29
CA GLN A 26 -7.14 12.13 0.19
C GLN A 26 -8.11 12.53 -0.92
N ALA A 27 -7.74 13.51 -1.75
CA ALA A 27 -8.56 13.92 -2.88
C ALA A 27 -8.72 12.78 -3.91
N ARG A 28 -7.66 12.03 -4.21
CA ARG A 28 -7.75 10.84 -5.05
C ARG A 28 -8.69 9.79 -4.48
N ARG A 29 -8.64 9.54 -3.17
CA ARG A 29 -9.54 8.58 -2.50
C ARG A 29 -11.00 8.99 -2.65
N PHE A 30 -11.32 10.28 -2.47
CA PHE A 30 -12.67 10.79 -2.64
C PHE A 30 -13.17 10.58 -4.08
N LEU A 31 -12.36 10.95 -5.08
CA LEU A 31 -12.70 10.78 -6.49
C LEU A 31 -12.79 9.30 -6.90
N ALA A 32 -11.93 8.44 -6.35
CA ALA A 32 -11.96 7.00 -6.63
C ALA A 32 -13.22 6.33 -6.08
N LEU A 33 -13.73 6.78 -4.92
CA LEU A 33 -15.01 6.30 -4.37
C LEU A 33 -16.20 6.78 -5.20
N GLU A 34 -16.12 7.97 -5.79
CA GLU A 34 -17.18 8.58 -6.61
C GLU A 34 -17.23 8.01 -8.03
N PHE A 35 -16.06 7.78 -8.66
CA PHE A 35 -15.93 7.31 -10.04
C PHE A 35 -15.73 5.81 -10.18
N HIS A 36 -15.85 5.02 -9.10
CA HIS A 36 -15.65 3.58 -9.16
C HIS A 36 -16.66 2.93 -10.14
N PRO A 37 -16.21 2.13 -11.12
CA PRO A 37 -17.07 1.49 -12.11
C PRO A 37 -18.13 0.57 -11.47
N ASP A 38 -17.77 -0.17 -10.42
CA ASP A 38 -18.72 -1.02 -9.67
C ASP A 38 -19.81 -0.25 -8.90
N ARG A 39 -19.68 1.08 -8.78
CA ARG A 39 -20.69 1.97 -8.18
C ARG A 39 -21.43 2.82 -9.22
N GLY A 40 -21.25 2.52 -10.50
CA GLY A 40 -21.85 3.26 -11.62
C GLY A 40 -20.99 4.40 -12.16
N GLY A 41 -19.71 4.46 -11.77
CA GLY A 41 -18.71 5.36 -12.33
C GLY A 41 -18.19 4.89 -13.69
N SER A 42 -17.18 5.60 -14.22
CA SER A 42 -16.68 5.42 -15.58
C SER A 42 -15.19 5.09 -15.55
N ASP A 43 -14.80 4.01 -16.24
CA ASP A 43 -13.40 3.58 -16.39
C ASP A 43 -12.51 4.70 -16.96
N GLU A 44 -13.05 5.52 -17.86
CA GLU A 44 -12.35 6.67 -18.46
C GLU A 44 -12.05 7.76 -17.43
N HIS A 45 -12.99 8.01 -16.50
CA HIS A 45 -12.80 8.98 -15.42
C HIS A 45 -11.78 8.48 -14.41
N MET A 46 -11.82 7.19 -14.06
CA MET A 46 -10.83 6.61 -13.16
C MET A 46 -9.41 6.60 -13.76
N ALA A 47 -9.29 6.33 -15.07
CA ALA A 47 -8.01 6.42 -15.77
C ALA A 47 -7.43 7.84 -15.76
N LEU A 48 -8.28 8.86 -15.93
CA LEU A 48 -7.88 10.26 -15.87
C LEU A 48 -7.45 10.69 -14.46
N VAL A 49 -8.15 10.22 -13.41
CA VAL A 49 -7.76 10.44 -12.01
C VAL A 49 -6.40 9.80 -11.71
N ASN A 50 -6.14 8.57 -12.17
CA ASN A 50 -4.85 7.91 -11.98
C ASN A 50 -3.71 8.63 -12.71
N LEU A 51 -3.92 9.03 -13.96
CA LEU A 51 -2.94 9.79 -14.74
C LEU A 51 -2.58 11.12 -14.07
N ALA A 52 -3.60 11.86 -13.63
CA ALA A 52 -3.41 13.15 -12.97
C ALA A 52 -2.64 13.00 -11.64
N PHE A 53 -2.90 11.92 -10.89
CA PHE A 53 -2.19 11.62 -9.66
C PHE A 53 -0.71 11.31 -9.91
N ASP A 54 -0.41 10.44 -10.87
CA ASP A 54 0.96 10.03 -11.20
C ASP A 54 1.82 11.22 -11.64
N GLU A 55 1.28 12.12 -12.45
CA GLU A 55 1.95 13.34 -12.91
C GLU A 55 2.25 14.32 -11.75
N ILE A 56 1.31 14.50 -10.82
CA ILE A 56 1.52 15.33 -9.63
C ILE A 56 2.62 14.73 -8.73
N MET A 57 2.59 13.41 -8.50
CA MET A 57 3.59 12.73 -7.67
C MET A 57 4.99 12.78 -8.29
N ASN A 58 5.09 12.67 -9.62
CA ASN A 58 6.36 12.79 -10.34
C ASN A 58 6.92 14.22 -10.24
N TRP A 59 6.07 15.24 -10.37
CA TRP A 59 6.47 16.64 -10.18
C TRP A 59 6.97 16.92 -8.77
N HIS A 60 6.32 16.38 -7.74
CA HIS A 60 6.75 16.53 -6.35
C HIS A 60 8.11 15.83 -6.09
N ARG A 61 8.35 14.67 -6.72
CA ARG A 61 9.63 13.96 -6.67
C ARG A 61 10.76 14.78 -7.28
N GLN A 62 10.50 15.50 -8.37
CA GLN A 62 11.47 16.37 -9.04
C GLN A 62 11.78 17.65 -8.26
N GLN A 63 10.90 18.07 -7.33
CA GLN A 63 11.11 19.25 -6.49
C GLN A 63 11.82 18.98 -5.17
N GLN A 64 11.89 17.73 -4.74
CA GLN A 64 12.75 17.37 -3.62
C GLN A 64 14.21 17.44 -4.07
N PRO A 65 15.07 18.23 -3.41
CA PRO A 65 16.49 18.24 -3.73
C PRO A 65 17.06 16.84 -3.53
N GLU A 66 17.69 16.29 -4.57
CA GLU A 66 18.36 14.98 -4.45
C GLU A 66 19.35 15.03 -3.28
N PRO A 67 19.29 14.07 -2.33
CA PRO A 67 20.34 13.96 -1.34
C PRO A 67 21.68 13.74 -2.06
N LEU A 68 22.70 14.51 -1.67
CA LEU A 68 24.07 14.41 -2.19
C LEU A 68 24.51 12.94 -2.28
N GLN A 69 24.50 12.38 -3.49
CA GLN A 69 24.95 11.03 -3.75
C GLN A 69 26.46 10.97 -3.57
N ILE A 70 26.90 10.33 -2.48
CA ILE A 70 28.28 9.86 -2.37
C ILE A 70 28.39 8.67 -3.33
N SER A 71 29.04 8.88 -4.46
CA SER A 71 29.25 7.87 -5.50
C SER A 71 30.17 6.75 -5.01
N ILE A 72 29.59 5.71 -4.43
CA ILE A 72 30.29 4.44 -4.22
C ILE A 72 30.34 3.74 -5.60
N PRO A 73 31.50 3.24 -6.07
CA PRO A 73 31.61 2.58 -7.36
C PRO A 73 30.62 1.41 -7.46
N LYS A 74 29.72 1.49 -8.45
CA LYS A 74 28.69 0.51 -8.77
C LYS A 74 29.33 -0.80 -9.22
N VAL A 75 29.57 -1.69 -8.27
CA VAL A 75 29.72 -3.12 -8.55
C VAL A 75 28.33 -3.60 -9.02
N PRO A 76 28.19 -4.30 -10.16
CA PRO A 76 26.91 -4.91 -10.52
C PRO A 76 26.61 -6.04 -9.52
N SER A 77 25.86 -5.72 -8.47
CA SER A 77 25.12 -6.71 -7.69
C SER A 77 24.08 -7.31 -8.62
N ALA A 78 24.26 -8.57 -9.01
CA ALA A 78 23.30 -9.27 -9.85
C ALA A 78 22.05 -9.68 -9.07
N PHE A 79 22.09 -9.75 -7.73
CA PHE A 79 20.92 -10.03 -6.90
C PHE A 79 21.12 -9.46 -5.49
N ASP A 80 20.23 -8.53 -5.11
CA ASP A 80 19.96 -8.17 -3.73
C ASP A 80 18.46 -8.35 -3.52
N VAL A 81 18.05 -9.38 -2.78
CA VAL A 81 16.65 -9.73 -2.55
C VAL A 81 16.44 -9.93 -1.06
N ASP A 82 16.20 -8.82 -0.36
CA ASP A 82 15.65 -8.83 1.00
C ASP A 82 14.20 -8.35 0.95
N ARG A 83 13.26 -9.28 1.12
CA ARG A 83 11.81 -9.00 1.24
C ARG A 83 11.36 -9.46 2.61
N PRO A 84 10.70 -8.60 3.41
CA PRO A 84 10.19 -9.03 4.70
C PRO A 84 9.15 -10.13 4.52
N SER A 85 9.28 -11.18 5.32
CA SER A 85 8.35 -12.29 5.36
C SER A 85 8.18 -12.80 6.78
N PHE A 86 7.10 -13.54 7.01
CA PHE A 86 6.84 -14.26 8.26
C PHE A 86 6.01 -15.51 7.97
N VAL A 87 5.89 -16.40 8.97
CA VAL A 87 5.19 -17.67 8.84
C VAL A 87 4.00 -17.69 9.80
N ILE A 88 2.87 -18.18 9.31
CA ILE A 88 1.69 -18.50 10.11
C ILE A 88 1.58 -20.02 10.17
N ASN A 89 1.47 -20.56 11.39
CA ASN A 89 1.30 -22.00 11.63
C ASN A 89 -0.15 -22.45 11.37
N ALA A 90 -0.65 -22.18 10.16
CA ALA A 90 -1.98 -22.53 9.71
C ALA A 90 -1.98 -22.79 8.20
N LEU A 91 -2.99 -23.51 7.73
CA LEU A 91 -3.22 -23.73 6.29
C LEU A 91 -3.56 -22.39 5.59
N PRO A 92 -3.30 -22.23 4.28
CA PRO A 92 -3.45 -20.95 3.57
C PRO A 92 -4.80 -20.28 3.76
N VAL A 93 -5.90 -21.04 3.75
CA VAL A 93 -7.25 -20.50 3.95
C VAL A 93 -7.41 -19.88 5.34
N VAL A 94 -6.92 -20.58 6.38
CA VAL A 94 -7.00 -20.09 7.78
C VAL A 94 -6.03 -18.93 8.00
N ALA A 95 -4.84 -19.00 7.42
CA ALA A 95 -3.87 -17.91 7.44
C ALA A 95 -4.45 -16.65 6.78
N PHE A 96 -5.12 -16.79 5.63
CA PHE A 96 -5.76 -15.70 4.92
C PHE A 96 -6.88 -15.06 5.75
N GLU A 97 -7.73 -15.85 6.42
CA GLU A 97 -8.78 -15.31 7.29
C GLU A 97 -8.22 -14.47 8.44
N LEU A 98 -7.13 -14.94 9.06
CA LEU A 98 -6.43 -14.18 10.10
C LEU A 98 -5.83 -12.88 9.54
N LEU A 99 -5.21 -12.94 8.36
CA LEU A 99 -4.67 -11.76 7.68
C LEU A 99 -5.77 -10.76 7.31
N LEU A 100 -6.92 -11.23 6.83
CA LEU A 100 -8.06 -10.37 6.51
C LEU A 100 -8.60 -9.67 7.76
N LEU A 101 -8.69 -10.39 8.88
CA LEU A 101 -9.12 -9.82 10.15
C LEU A 101 -8.12 -8.80 10.69
N ALA A 102 -6.82 -9.13 10.67
CA ALA A 102 -5.76 -8.20 11.06
C ALA A 102 -5.71 -6.98 10.14
N GLY A 103 -5.89 -7.16 8.83
CA GLY A 103 -5.95 -6.10 7.84
C GLY A 103 -7.03 -5.07 8.17
N ARG A 104 -8.22 -5.54 8.54
CA ARG A 104 -9.34 -4.70 8.99
C ARG A 104 -9.12 -3.99 10.33
N ILE A 105 -8.15 -4.43 11.13
CA ILE A 105 -7.80 -3.78 12.40
C ILE A 105 -6.77 -2.67 12.16
N ILE A 106 -5.81 -2.88 11.25
CA ILE A 106 -4.72 -1.93 11.00
C ILE A 106 -5.02 -0.93 9.88
N GLY A 107 -6.05 -1.18 9.07
CA GLY A 107 -6.51 -0.24 8.06
C GLY A 107 -7.57 -0.79 7.11
N ASP A 108 -7.55 -0.27 5.88
CA ASP A 108 -8.57 -0.54 4.87
C ASP A 108 -8.11 -1.61 3.88
N VAL A 109 -8.92 -2.64 3.68
CA VAL A 109 -8.65 -3.70 2.69
C VAL A 109 -8.97 -3.16 1.30
N ALA A 110 -7.96 -3.11 0.43
CA ALA A 110 -8.07 -2.63 -0.94
C ALA A 110 -8.38 -3.76 -1.94
N LEU A 111 -7.82 -4.96 -1.71
CA LEU A 111 -8.05 -6.15 -2.52
C LEU A 111 -8.04 -7.40 -1.64
N ASP A 112 -9.07 -8.24 -1.76
CA ASP A 112 -9.17 -9.55 -1.13
C ASP A 112 -9.34 -10.67 -2.16
N ASP A 113 -8.23 -11.30 -2.57
CA ASP A 113 -8.23 -12.45 -3.49
C ASP A 113 -7.81 -13.73 -2.74
N PRO A 114 -8.75 -14.41 -2.06
CA PRO A 114 -8.46 -15.55 -1.22
C PRO A 114 -8.00 -16.79 -2.01
N PRO A 115 -7.11 -17.61 -1.44
CA PRO A 115 -6.43 -17.45 -0.15
C PRO A 115 -5.02 -16.84 -0.28
N TYR A 116 -4.65 -16.32 -1.45
CA TYR A 116 -3.24 -16.09 -1.80
C TYR A 116 -2.81 -14.63 -1.81
N LEU A 117 -3.74 -13.68 -1.93
CA LEU A 117 -3.39 -12.28 -2.12
C LEU A 117 -4.31 -11.35 -1.33
N LEU A 118 -3.70 -10.50 -0.50
CA LEU A 118 -4.39 -9.45 0.24
C LEU A 118 -3.61 -8.14 0.07
N GLU A 119 -4.31 -7.06 -0.28
CA GLU A 119 -3.74 -5.72 -0.28
C GLU A 119 -4.47 -4.85 0.74
N VAL A 120 -3.69 -4.15 1.57
CA VAL A 120 -4.20 -3.33 2.67
C VAL A 120 -3.50 -1.97 2.67
N GLN A 121 -4.30 -0.94 2.85
CA GLN A 121 -3.84 0.41 3.12
C GLN A 121 -3.78 0.62 4.63
N ILE A 122 -2.58 0.65 5.19
CA ILE A 122 -2.37 0.82 6.64
C ILE A 122 -2.62 2.29 7.01
N GLU A 123 -3.38 2.52 8.07
CA GLU A 123 -3.70 3.87 8.55
C GLU A 123 -2.55 4.51 9.35
N ASP A 124 -1.91 3.72 10.21
CA ASP A 124 -0.75 4.13 11.03
C ASP A 124 0.26 2.97 11.12
N PRO A 125 1.50 3.09 10.60
CA PRO A 125 2.16 4.29 10.06
C PRO A 125 1.55 4.81 8.75
N VAL A 126 1.47 6.15 8.66
CA VAL A 126 0.63 6.91 7.71
C VAL A 126 0.61 6.30 6.31
N LEU A 127 -0.58 5.82 5.92
CA LEU A 127 -0.96 5.52 4.54
C LEU A 127 0.04 4.62 3.80
N THR A 128 0.57 3.61 4.48
CA THR A 128 1.46 2.65 3.84
C THR A 128 0.63 1.59 3.11
N TRP A 129 0.75 1.54 1.78
CA TRP A 129 0.20 0.40 1.04
C TRP A 129 1.06 -0.83 1.30
N CYS A 130 0.41 -1.95 1.59
CA CYS A 130 1.10 -3.22 1.69
C CYS A 130 0.34 -4.34 0.97
N ARG A 131 1.12 -5.23 0.36
CA ARG A 131 0.64 -6.43 -0.32
C ARG A 131 1.21 -7.65 0.37
N LEU A 132 0.33 -8.58 0.69
CA LEU A 132 0.62 -9.82 1.36
C LEU A 132 0.32 -10.97 0.41
N GLU A 133 1.36 -11.73 0.08
CA GLU A 133 1.26 -12.95 -0.72
C GLU A 133 1.42 -14.15 0.19
N VAL A 134 0.42 -15.02 0.22
CA VAL A 134 0.41 -16.24 1.01
C VAL A 134 0.90 -17.39 0.14
N LEU A 135 1.96 -18.07 0.57
CA LEU A 135 2.50 -19.25 -0.08
C LEU A 135 2.28 -20.48 0.81
N PRO A 136 1.79 -21.60 0.25
CA PRO A 136 1.62 -22.83 1.00
C PRO A 136 2.97 -23.44 1.35
N GLU A 137 3.12 -23.80 2.62
CA GLU A 137 4.23 -24.60 3.13
C GLU A 137 3.71 -25.90 3.76
N ALA A 138 4.61 -26.83 4.10
CA ALA A 138 4.24 -28.13 4.64
C ALA A 138 3.57 -28.01 6.02
N GLY A 139 2.25 -27.82 6.03
CA GLY A 139 1.44 -27.63 7.24
C GLY A 139 1.39 -26.20 7.77
N SER A 140 1.96 -25.23 7.06
CA SER A 140 2.01 -23.81 7.42
C SER A 140 1.81 -22.92 6.19
N SER A 141 1.84 -21.61 6.38
CA SER A 141 1.80 -20.63 5.30
C SER A 141 2.89 -19.59 5.51
N SER A 142 3.76 -19.38 4.52
CA SER A 142 4.65 -18.22 4.52
C SER A 142 3.95 -17.04 3.86
N VAL A 143 4.19 -15.86 4.41
CA VAL A 143 3.59 -14.61 3.96
C VAL A 143 4.71 -13.70 3.54
N SER A 144 4.75 -13.34 2.26
CA SER A 144 5.69 -12.36 1.72
C SER A 144 5.02 -10.98 1.71
N LEU A 145 5.72 -9.98 2.23
CA LEU A 145 5.22 -8.61 2.37
C LEU A 145 5.95 -7.68 1.39
N MET A 146 5.18 -6.89 0.66
CA MET A 146 5.66 -5.77 -0.15
C MET A 146 5.04 -4.48 0.37
N VAL A 147 5.82 -3.39 0.38
CA VAL A 147 5.37 -2.05 0.78
C VAL A 147 5.80 -1.02 -0.26
N ASP A 148 5.16 0.14 -0.28
CA ASP A 148 5.42 1.27 -1.19
C ASP A 148 6.82 1.93 -1.07
N GLY A 149 7.60 1.53 -0.07
CA GLY A 149 8.96 2.01 0.18
C GLY A 149 9.06 3.34 0.91
N GLN A 150 7.93 3.96 1.29
CA GLN A 150 7.92 5.18 2.13
C GLN A 150 8.13 4.85 3.62
N THR A 151 7.72 3.65 4.02
CA THR A 151 7.81 3.16 5.40
C THR A 151 8.78 1.98 5.50
N ASN A 152 9.45 1.86 6.65
CA ASN A 152 10.31 0.72 6.93
C ASN A 152 9.51 -0.60 6.87
N ALA A 153 9.86 -1.45 5.90
CA ALA A 153 9.15 -2.69 5.61
C ALA A 153 9.20 -3.70 6.78
N LEU A 154 10.26 -3.69 7.59
CA LEU A 154 10.35 -4.52 8.81
C LEU A 154 9.39 -4.03 9.89
N SER A 155 9.22 -2.72 10.05
CA SER A 155 8.27 -2.16 11.01
C SER A 155 6.82 -2.49 10.64
N VAL A 156 6.50 -2.48 9.34
CA VAL A 156 5.19 -2.91 8.84
C VAL A 156 4.98 -4.41 9.08
N ARG A 157 5.98 -5.24 8.81
CA ARG A 157 5.93 -6.67 9.13
C ARG A 157 5.68 -6.91 10.62
N ASP A 158 6.39 -6.21 11.49
CA ASP A 158 6.29 -6.39 12.93
C ASP A 158 4.92 -5.92 13.47
N LEU A 159 4.30 -4.91 12.84
CA LEU A 159 2.91 -4.52 13.10
C LEU A 159 1.96 -5.67 12.76
N TRP A 160 2.07 -6.25 11.57
CA TRP A 160 1.27 -7.41 11.16
C TRP A 160 1.40 -8.59 12.14
N ILE A 161 2.63 -8.97 12.49
CA ILE A 161 2.90 -10.05 13.44
C ILE A 161 2.23 -9.77 14.79
N ARG A 162 2.32 -8.53 15.29
CA ARG A 162 1.73 -8.14 16.57
C ARG A 162 0.21 -8.27 16.54
N THR A 163 -0.44 -7.69 15.53
CA THR A 163 -1.91 -7.71 15.41
C THR A 163 -2.44 -9.15 15.26
N ILE A 164 -1.79 -9.99 14.45
CA ILE A 164 -2.19 -11.39 14.29
C ILE A 164 -2.06 -12.15 15.61
N ASN A 165 -0.98 -11.93 16.35
CA ASN A 165 -0.79 -12.58 17.65
C ASN A 165 -1.85 -12.13 18.67
N GLU A 166 -2.19 -10.84 18.71
CA GLU A 166 -3.26 -10.31 19.58
C GLU A 166 -4.62 -10.95 19.27
N ILE A 167 -4.96 -11.12 18.00
CA ILE A 167 -6.16 -11.87 17.57
C ILE A 167 -6.09 -13.33 18.05
N GLY A 168 -4.95 -13.99 17.82
CA GLY A 168 -4.75 -15.39 18.20
C GLY A 168 -4.91 -15.64 19.70
N PHE A 169 -4.41 -14.72 20.54
CA PHE A 169 -4.58 -14.77 21.99
C PHE A 169 -6.04 -14.54 22.42
N ALA A 170 -6.71 -13.54 21.84
CA ALA A 170 -8.11 -13.25 22.15
C ALA A 170 -9.07 -14.41 21.79
N HIS A 171 -8.72 -15.22 20.79
CA HIS A 171 -9.47 -16.43 20.43
C HIS A 171 -9.21 -17.63 21.35
N HIS A 172 -8.06 -17.69 22.04
CA HIS A 172 -7.75 -18.76 23.01
C HIS A 172 -8.34 -18.51 24.41
N GLU A 173 -8.71 -17.27 24.75
CA GLU A 173 -9.29 -16.91 26.05
C GLU A 173 -10.81 -17.06 26.14
N ARG A 174 -11.49 -17.56 25.10
CA ARG A 174 -12.90 -17.95 25.17
C ARG A 174 -13.00 -19.43 25.56
N PRO A 175 -13.45 -19.76 26.79
CA PRO A 175 -13.68 -21.14 27.23
C PRO A 175 -14.86 -21.80 26.51
#